data_AF-A0A5C7FE59-F1
#
_entry.id   AF-A0A5C7FE59-F1
#
_cell.length_a   1.000
_cell.length_b   1.000
_cell.length_c   1.000
_cell.angle_alpha   90.00
_cell.angle_beta   90.00
_cell.angle_gamma   90.00
#
_symmetry.space_group_name_H-M   'P 1'
#
loop_
_entity.id
_entity.type
_entity.pdbx_description
1 polymer ?
#
loop_
_entity_poly.entity_id
_entity_poly.type
_entity_poly.pdbx_seq_one_letter_code
_entity_poly.pdbx_strand_id
1 'polypeptide(L)' 'VFECPSRPEGSKGFVVEAKRWVVERSFAWMNFYRRITKDLERTIENSASFILMANIQMVLSSIQRNLDSNF' A
#
# COMPACT_ATOMS: atom_id res chain seq x y z
N VAL A 1 -4.72 15.42 9.16
CA VAL A 1 -3.84 16.03 8.14
C VAL A 1 -2.74 15.02 7.85
N PHE A 2 -2.75 14.37 6.68
CA PHE A 2 -1.57 13.61 6.24
C PHE A 2 -0.55 14.67 5.80
N GLU A 3 0.54 14.85 6.54
CA GLU A 3 1.66 15.65 6.04
C GLU A 3 2.25 14.88 4.86
N CYS A 4 1.92 15.31 3.64
CA CYS A 4 2.61 14.87 2.45
C CYS A 4 3.99 15.54 2.50
N PRO A 5 5.10 14.79 2.61
CA PRO A 5 6.43 15.39 2.61
C PRO A 5 6.60 16.18 1.30
N SER A 6 6.74 17.50 1.41
CA SER A 6 7.02 18.32 0.24
C SER A 6 8.52 18.47 0.11
N ARG A 7 9.04 18.21 -1.08
CA ARG A 7 10.43 18.46 -1.41
C ARG A 7 10.83 19.88 -0.97
N PRO A 8 11.94 20.06 -0.24
CA PRO A 8 12.43 21.39 0.11
C PRO A 8 12.72 22.23 -1.13
N GLU A 9 12.26 23.49 -1.17
CA GLU A 9 12.52 24.41 -2.28
C GLU A 9 14.03 24.54 -2.54
N GLY A 10 14.42 24.52 -3.82
CA GLY A 10 15.81 24.67 -4.25
C GLY A 10 16.68 23.41 -4.18
N SER A 11 16.18 22.30 -3.64
CA SER A 11 16.92 21.02 -3.68
C SER A 11 17.05 20.52 -5.13
N LYS A 12 18.24 20.02 -5.52
CA LYS A 12 18.52 19.39 -6.83
C LYS A 12 18.90 17.92 -6.64
N GLY A 13 18.51 17.04 -7.57
CA GLY A 13 18.77 15.61 -7.48
C GLY A 13 17.77 14.84 -6.62
N PHE A 14 18.15 13.65 -6.15
CA PHE A 14 17.32 12.76 -5.33
C PHE A 14 17.30 13.21 -3.87
N VAL A 15 16.10 13.45 -3.32
CA VAL A 15 15.88 13.78 -1.91
C VAL A 15 15.16 12.60 -1.26
N VAL A 16 15.71 12.10 -0.15
CA VAL A 16 15.09 11.03 0.62
C VAL A 16 13.90 11.61 1.37
N GLU A 17 12.70 11.27 0.92
CA GLU A 17 11.46 11.66 1.60
C GLU A 17 11.19 10.73 2.80
N ALA A 18 10.88 11.33 3.94
CA ALA A 18 10.56 10.57 5.14
C ALA A 18 9.36 9.66 4.89
N LYS A 19 9.45 8.40 5.34
CA LYS A 19 8.40 7.37 5.22
C LYS A 19 8.03 6.95 3.78
N ARG A 20 8.78 7.38 2.76
CA ARG A 20 8.56 6.96 1.35
C ARG A 20 8.51 5.43 1.19
N TRP A 21 9.38 4.72 1.89
CA TRP A 21 9.40 3.25 1.87
C TRP A 21 8.09 2.63 2.34
N VAL A 22 7.35 3.28 3.25
CA VAL A 22 6.07 2.74 3.79
C VAL A 22 5.06 2.68 2.66
N VAL A 23 4.93 3.80 1.93
CA VAL A 23 4.02 3.94 0.79
C VAL A 23 4.42 2.99 -0.33
N GLU A 24 5.69 2.98 -0.71
CA GLU A 24 6.20 2.09 -1.76
C GLU A 24 6.00 0.61 -1.41
N ARG A 25 6.18 0.22 -0.14
CA ARG A 25 5.94 -1.16 0.31
C ARG A 25 4.47 -1.54 0.23
N SER A 26 3.55 -0.65 0.63
CA SER A 26 2.12 -0.88 0.48
C SER A 26 1.75 -1.15 -0.99
N PHE A 27 2.29 -0.37 -1.93
CA PHE A 27 2.10 -0.62 -3.36
C PHE A 27 2.78 -1.91 -3.84
N ALA A 28 3.97 -2.23 -3.33
CA ALA A 28 4.66 -3.47 -3.67
C ALA A 28 3.85 -4.71 -3.29
N TRP A 29 3.17 -4.71 -2.16
CA TRP A 29 2.28 -5.82 -1.77
C TRP A 29 1.01 -5.91 -2.63
N MET A 30 0.49 -4.78 -3.13
CA MET A 30 -0.65 -4.78 -4.05
C MET A 30 -0.34 -5.44 -5.39
N ASN A 31 0.93 -5.58 -5.78
CA ASN A 31 1.31 -6.29 -7.02
C ASN A 31 0.85 -7.74 -7.07
N PHE A 32 0.63 -8.38 -5.92
CA PHE A 32 0.13 -9.76 -5.84
C PHE A 32 -1.40 -9.86 -5.99
N TYR A 33 -2.10 -8.73 -6.08
CA TYR A 33 -3.54 -8.67 -6.30
C TYR A 33 -3.82 -8.29 -7.75
N ARG A 34 -3.96 -9.32 -8.60
CA ARG A 34 -4.20 -9.15 -10.05
C ARG A 34 -5.33 -8.16 -10.37
N ARG A 35 -6.42 -8.19 -9.60
CA ARG A 35 -7.60 -7.35 -9.82
C ARG A 35 -7.39 -5.86 -9.51
N ILE A 36 -6.27 -5.51 -8.88
CA ILE A 36 -5.88 -4.11 -8.65
C ILE A 36 -4.90 -3.64 -9.73
N THR A 37 -4.05 -4.56 -10.22
CA THR A 37 -2.91 -4.19 -11.08
C THR A 37 -3.07 -4.51 -12.57
N LYS A 38 -3.88 -5.52 -12.92
CA LYS A 38 -4.05 -6.02 -14.29
C LYS A 38 -5.48 -5.91 -14.79
N ASP A 39 -6.45 -6.16 -13.93
CA ASP A 39 -7.85 -6.02 -14.27
C ASP A 39 -8.33 -4.66 -13.75
N LEU A 40 -8.68 -3.74 -14.65
CA LEU A 40 -9.19 -2.42 -14.26
C LEU A 40 -10.69 -2.50 -14.01
N GLU A 41 -11.12 -1.98 -12.86
CA GLU A 41 -12.54 -1.93 -12.50
C GLU A 41 -13.28 -0.88 -13.33
N ARG A 42 -14.58 -1.13 -13.57
CA ARG A 42 -15.44 -0.23 -14.36
C ARG A 42 -15.64 1.14 -13.69
N THR A 43 -15.65 1.16 -12.36
CA THR A 43 -15.86 2.38 -11.57
C THR A 43 -14.77 2.55 -10.52
N ILE A 44 -14.59 3.80 -10.09
CA ILE A 44 -13.59 4.16 -9.09
C ILE A 44 -13.99 3.57 -7.72
N GLU A 45 -15.29 3.51 -7.40
CA GLU A 45 -15.76 2.92 -6.14
C GLU A 45 -15.40 1.43 -6.05
N ASN A 46 -15.53 0.70 -7.16
CA ASN A 46 -15.14 -0.70 -7.23
C ASN A 46 -13.63 -0.86 -7.02
N SER A 47 -12.82 -0.05 -7.72
CA SER A 47 -11.36 -0.07 -7.56
C SER A 47 -10.94 0.20 -6.11
N ALA A 48 -11.52 1.22 -5.48
CA ALA A 48 -11.26 1.56 -4.08
C ALA A 48 -11.66 0.42 -3.12
N SER A 49 -12.79 -0.25 -3.39
CA SER A 49 -13.26 -1.40 -2.61
C SER A 49 -12.28 -2.57 -2.67
N PHE A 50 -11.69 -2.86 -3.84
CA PHE A 50 -10.70 -3.93 -3.98
C PHE A 50 -9.38 -3.58 -3.28
N ILE A 51 -8.95 -2.31 -3.30
CA ILE A 51 -7.79 -1.86 -2.53
C ILE A 51 -8.01 -2.12 -1.03
N LEU A 52 -9.20 -1.79 -0.50
CA LEU A 52 -9.52 -2.05 0.90
C LEU A 52 -9.52 -3.55 1.22
N MET A 53 -10.15 -4.36 0.37
CA MET A 53 -10.18 -5.82 0.52
C MET A 53 -8.77 -6.44 0.55
N ALA A 54 -7.87 -6.00 -0.32
CA ALA A 54 -6.49 -6.48 -0.32
C ALA A 54 -5.77 -6.15 1.00
N ASN A 55 -5.96 -4.93 1.52
CA ASN A 55 -5.39 -4.54 2.82
C ASN A 55 -5.93 -5.39 3.98
N ILE A 56 -7.24 -5.64 4.01
CA ILE A 56 -7.87 -6.50 5.03
C ILE A 56 -7.27 -7.92 4.97
N GLN A 57 -7.15 -8.51 3.78
CA GLN A 57 -6.57 -9.84 3.62
C GLN A 57 -5.11 -9.91 4.10
N MET A 58 -4.30 -8.90 3.83
CA MET A 58 -2.91 -8.85 4.32
C MET A 58 -2.85 -8.82 5.85
N VAL A 59 -3.70 -8.00 6.49
CA VAL A 59 -3.77 -7.91 7.96
C VAL A 59 -4.23 -9.23 8.56
N LEU A 60 -5.31 -9.82 8.05
CA LEU A 60 -5.82 -11.12 8.50
C LEU A 60 -4.75 -12.21 8.37
N SER A 61 -4.05 -12.26 7.23
CA SER A 61 -2.96 -13.23 7.03
C SER A 61 -1.81 -13.02 8.01
N SER A 62 -1.53 -11.77 8.39
CA SER A 62 -0.51 -11.47 9.40
C SER A 62 -0.95 -11.94 10.79
N ILE A 63 -2.20 -11.70 11.17
CA ILE A 63 -2.76 -12.14 12.45
C ILE A 63 -2.74 -13.66 12.51
N GLN A 64 -3.20 -14.35 11.47
CA GLN A 64 -3.21 -15.82 11.42
C GLN A 64 -1.81 -16.40 11.62
N ARG A 65 -0.80 -15.91 10.87
CA ARG A 65 0.59 -16.36 11.04
C ARG A 65 1.12 -16.15 12.46
N ASN A 66 0.75 -15.03 13.10
CA ASN A 66 1.15 -14.79 14.49
C ASN A 66 0.47 -15.77 15.43
N LEU A 67 -0.83 -16.05 15.26
CA LEU A 67 -1.53 -17.05 16.06
C LEU A 67 -0.89 -18.43 15.91
N ASP A 68 -0.61 -18.86 14.68
CA ASP A 68 0.01 -20.17 14.39
C ASP A 68 1.41 -20.29 14.99
N SER A 69 2.16 -19.19 15.10
CA SER A 69 3.50 -19.18 15.69
C SER A 69 3.53 -19.23 17.22
N ASN A 70 2.39 -19.03 17.88
CA ASN A 70 2.26 -19.05 19.35
C ASN A 70 1.83 -20.43 19.90
N PHE A 71 1.64 -21.42 19.03
CA PHE A 71 1.34 -22.82 19.35
C PHE A 71 2.46 -23.73 18.84
#